data_AF-A0A151JCV8-F1
#
_entry.id   AF-A0A151JCV8-F1
#
_cell.length_a   1.000
_cell.length_b   1.000
_cell.length_c   1.000
_cell.angle_alpha   90.00
_cell.angle_beta   90.00
_cell.angle_gamma   90.00
#
_symmetry.space_group_name_H-M   'P 1'
#
loop_
_entity.id
_entity.type
_entity.pdbx_description
1 polymer ?
#
loop_
_entity_poly.entity_id
_entity_poly.type
_entity_poly.pdbx_seq_one_letter_code
_entity_poly.pdbx_strand_id
1 'polypeptide(L)' 'MSDKKERFQQALELIIDGLSLSETGAGRVQAGRYILTLLVSDNPGLLDAEKIKAIQSIIAMADEQESPAFRL' A
#
# COMPACT_ATOMS: atom_id res chain seq x y z
N MET A 1 -17.45 -6.34 12.07
CA MET A 1 -17.11 -5.81 10.73
C MET A 1 -17.68 -6.79 9.71
N SER A 2 -17.99 -6.39 8.46
CA SER A 2 -18.28 -7.40 7.43
C SER A 2 -16.98 -8.06 7.00
N ASP A 3 -17.00 -9.37 6.71
CA ASP A 3 -15.83 -10.15 6.29
C ASP A 3 -15.09 -9.50 5.11
N LYS A 4 -15.81 -8.80 4.22
CA LYS A 4 -15.24 -8.07 3.08
C LYS A 4 -14.38 -6.89 3.53
N LYS A 5 -14.84 -6.11 4.51
CA LYS A 5 -14.10 -4.95 5.02
C LYS A 5 -12.85 -5.37 5.79
N GLU A 6 -12.92 -6.47 6.53
CA GLU A 6 -11.79 -7.05 7.24
C GLU A 6 -10.71 -7.55 6.28
N ARG A 7 -11.10 -8.31 5.24
CA ARG A 7 -10.17 -8.76 4.19
C ARG A 7 -9.53 -7.59 3.46
N PHE A 8 -10.30 -6.55 3.14
CA PHE A 8 -9.78 -5.34 2.52
C PHE A 8 -8.69 -4.69 3.40
N GLN A 9 -8.95 -4.56 4.70
CA GLN A 9 -8.01 -3.97 5.63
C GLN A 9 -6.72 -4.81 5.74
N GLN A 10 -6.84 -6.13 5.89
CA GLN A 10 -5.69 -7.05 5.93
C GLN A 10 -4.85 -6.98 4.65
N ALA A 11 -5.51 -6.91 3.49
CA ALA A 11 -4.81 -6.76 2.21
C ALA A 11 -4.06 -5.42 2.12
N LEU A 12 -4.67 -4.34 2.60
CA LEU A 12 -4.04 -3.02 2.63
C LEU A 12 -2.81 -2.99 3.56
N GLU A 13 -2.92 -3.57 4.76
CA GLU A 13 -1.82 -3.71 5.71
C GLU A 13 -0.64 -4.48 5.09
N LEU A 14 -0.92 -5.61 4.44
CA LEU A 14 0.10 -6.40 3.74
C LEU A 14 0.81 -5.63 2.61
N ILE A 15 0.07 -4.79 1.86
CA ILE A 15 0.69 -3.95 0.82
C ILE A 15 1.66 -2.94 1.44
N ILE A 16 1.26 -2.29 2.54
CA ILE A 16 2.08 -1.29 3.22
C ILE A 16 3.33 -1.93 3.83
N ASP A 17 3.17 -3.05 4.54
CA ASP A 17 4.29 -3.80 5.13
C ASP A 17 5.25 -4.30 4.06
N GLY A 18 4.71 -4.85 2.97
CA GLY A 18 5.49 -5.30 1.83
C GLY A 18 6.30 -4.16 1.20
N LEU A 19 5.74 -2.95 1.08
CA LEU A 19 6.46 -1.79 0.56
C LEU A 19 7.56 -1.32 1.51
N SER A 20 7.29 -1.32 2.82
CA SER A 20 8.25 -0.91 3.85
C SER A 20 9.47 -1.84 3.90
N LEU A 21 9.23 -3.15 3.79
CA LEU A 21 10.25 -4.20 3.97
C LEU A 21 10.88 -4.69 2.67
N SER A 22 10.32 -4.36 1.50
CA SER A 22 10.81 -4.88 0.22
C SER A 22 12.16 -4.30 -0.16
N GLU A 23 13.09 -5.18 -0.53
CA GLU A 23 14.40 -4.86 -1.11
C GLU A 23 14.35 -4.66 -2.63
N THR A 24 13.17 -4.78 -3.24
CA THR A 24 12.97 -4.47 -4.65
C THR A 24 13.39 -3.01 -4.84
N GLY A 25 14.39 -2.76 -5.68
CA GLY A 25 14.96 -1.43 -5.90
C GLY A 25 14.02 -0.49 -6.67
N ALA A 26 14.56 0.22 -7.66
CA ALA A 26 13.78 1.14 -8.49
C ALA A 26 12.53 0.46 -9.06
N GLY A 27 11.33 0.99 -8.76
CA GLY A 27 10.04 0.44 -9.19
C GLY A 27 9.15 -0.09 -8.07
N ARG A 28 9.65 -0.22 -6.83
CA ARG A 28 8.89 -0.69 -5.67
C ARG A 28 7.60 0.11 -5.43
N VAL A 29 7.68 1.44 -5.44
CA VAL A 29 6.51 2.29 -5.22
C VAL A 29 5.51 2.24 -6.37
N GLN A 30 5.97 2.10 -7.62
CA GLN A 30 5.09 1.92 -8.77
C GLN A 30 4.34 0.59 -8.68
N ALA A 31 5.01 -0.50 -8.26
CA ALA A 31 4.38 -1.78 -8.00
C ALA A 31 3.36 -1.69 -6.84
N GLY A 32 3.71 -1.01 -5.74
CA GLY A 32 2.81 -0.78 -4.61
C GLY A 32 1.54 -0.02 -4.99
N ARG A 33 1.70 1.07 -5.74
CA ARG A 33 0.58 1.84 -6.27
C ARG A 33 -0.31 1.01 -7.19
N TYR A 34 0.30 0.20 -8.06
CA TYR A 34 -0.43 -0.70 -8.95
C TYR A 34 -1.29 -1.69 -8.15
N ILE A 35 -0.72 -2.36 -7.15
CA ILE A 35 -1.45 -3.34 -6.33
C ILE A 35 -2.56 -2.66 -5.51
N LEU A 36 -2.30 -1.47 -4.94
CA LEU A 36 -3.33 -0.69 -4.24
C LEU A 36 -4.50 -0.35 -5.16
N THR A 37 -4.23 0.10 -6.40
CA THR A 37 -5.27 0.42 -7.38
C THR A 37 -6.14 -0.80 -7.69
N LEU A 38 -5.54 -1.99 -7.82
CA LEU A 38 -6.30 -3.23 -8.00
C LEU A 38 -7.20 -3.54 -6.79
N LEU A 39 -6.66 -3.46 -5.57
CA LEU A 39 -7.40 -3.73 -4.34
C LEU A 39 -8.61 -2.79 -4.18
N VAL A 40 -8.41 -1.50 -4.45
CA VAL A 40 -9.49 -0.50 -4.42
C VAL A 40 -10.55 -0.78 -5.47
N SER A 41 -10.13 -1.14 -6.69
CA SER A 41 -11.06 -1.41 -7.81
C SER A 41 -11.92 -2.65 -7.56
N ASP A 42 -11.36 -3.67 -6.90
CA ASP A 42 -12.08 -4.89 -6.50
C ASP A 42 -13.06 -4.65 -5.33
N ASN A 43 -12.89 -3.55 -4.61
CA ASN A 43 -13.63 -3.24 -3.39
C ASN A 43 -14.37 -1.88 -3.47
N PRO A 44 -15.30 -1.72 -4.45
CA PRO A 44 -16.00 -0.46 -4.63
C PRO A 44 -16.82 -0.09 -3.39
N GLY A 45 -16.77 1.19 -3.01
CA GLY A 45 -17.52 1.74 -1.88
C GLY A 45 -16.91 1.51 -0.50
N LEU A 46 -15.78 0.79 -0.38
CA LEU A 46 -15.09 0.65 0.91
C LEU A 46 -14.21 1.84 1.27
N LEU A 47 -13.67 2.54 0.26
CA LEU A 47 -12.94 3.78 0.43
C LEU A 47 -13.57 4.89 -0.42
N ASP A 48 -13.56 6.10 0.14
CA ASP A 48 -13.79 7.32 -0.63
C ASP A 48 -12.49 7.79 -1.30
N ALA A 49 -12.62 8.72 -2.24
CA ALA A 49 -11.49 9.26 -3.01
C ALA A 49 -10.44 9.94 -2.12
N GLU A 50 -10.86 10.52 -0.99
CA GLU A 50 -9.97 11.20 -0.05
C GLU A 50 -9.07 10.19 0.67
N LYS A 51 -9.63 9.09 1.18
CA LYS A 51 -8.86 8.01 1.81
C LYS A 51 -7.92 7.33 0.83
N ILE A 52 -8.34 7.13 -0.43
CA ILE A 52 -7.46 6.58 -1.48
C ILE A 52 -6.25 7.51 -1.68
N LYS A 53 -6.47 8.83 -1.76
CA LYS A 53 -5.41 9.81 -1.91
C LYS A 53 -4.46 9.85 -0.70
N ALA A 54 -4.99 9.71 0.51
CA ALA A 54 -4.19 9.63 1.73
C ALA A 54 -3.26 8.41 1.72
N ILE A 55 -3.78 7.23 1.36
CA ILE A 55 -2.97 6.00 1.26
C ILE A 55 -1.91 6.13 0.16
N GLN A 56 -2.25 6.68 -1.01
CA GLN A 56 -1.27 6.91 -2.08
C GLN A 56 -0.15 7.87 -1.66
N SER A 57 -0.45 8.83 -0.79
CA SER A 57 0.53 9.75 -0.22
C SER A 57 1.45 9.02 0.76
N ILE A 58 0.92 8.13 1.61
CA ILE A 58 1.71 7.27 2.51
C ILE A 58 2.68 6.39 1.70
N ILE A 59 2.21 5.79 0.61
CA ILE A 59 3.07 4.98 -0.28
C ILE A 59 4.17 5.82 -0.92
N ALA A 60 3.90 7.07 -1.30
CA ALA A 60 4.91 7.96 -1.86
C ALA A 60 5.97 8.34 -0.81
N MET A 61 5.54 8.65 0.41
CA MET A 61 6.44 8.98 1.53
C MET A 61 7.33 7.79 1.92
N ALA A 62 6.86 6.56 1.73
CA ALA A 62 7.67 5.34 1.93
C ALA A 62 8.76 5.14 0.87
N ASP A 63 8.70 5.81 -0.29
CA ASP A 63 9.81 5.87 -1.26
C ASP A 63 10.89 6.86 -0.83
N GLU A 64 10.45 7.99 -0.26
CA GLU A 64 11.32 9.10 0.13
C GLU A 64 12.17 8.76 1.36
N GLN A 65 11.72 7.80 2.17
CA GLN A 65 12.51 7.20 3.24
C GLN A 65 13.47 6.18 2.59
N GLU A 66 14.79 6.37 2.74
CA GLU A 66 15.75 5.28 2.49
C GLU A 66 15.26 4.05 3.26
N SER A 67 15.13 2.91 2.57
CA SER A 67 14.77 1.65 3.21
C SER A 67 15.61 1.47 4.48
N PRO A 68 15.01 1.12 5.63
CA PRO A 68 15.74 0.94 6.89
C PRO A 68 16.64 -0.30 6.86
N ALA A 69 16.94 -0.84 5.66
CA ALA A 69 17.88 -1.90 5.38
C ALA A 69 19.04 -1.80 6.38
N PHE A 70 19.03 -2.71 7.35
CA PHE A 70 20.11 -2.89 8.28
C PHE A 70 21.34 -3.23 7.42
N ARG A 71 22.21 -2.24 7.22
CA ARG A 71 23.50 -2.46 6.57
C ARG A 71 24.37 -3.16 7.62
N LEU A 72 24.57 -4.47 7.46
CA LEU A 72 25.52 -5.27 8.24
C LEU A 72 26.96 -4.80 7.98
#